data_AF-A0A7K9BTB4-F1
#
_entry.id   AF-A0A7K9BTB4-F1
#
_cell.length_a   1.000
_cell.length_b   1.000
_cell.length_c   1.000
_cell.angle_alpha   90.00
_cell.angle_beta   90.00
_cell.angle_gamma   90.00
#
_symmetry.space_group_name_H-M   'P 1'
#
loop_
_entity.id
_entity.type
_entity.pdbx_description
1 polymer ?
#
loop_
_entity_poly.entity_id
_entity_poly.type
_entity_poly.pdbx_seq_one_letter_code
_entity_poly.pdbx_strand_id
1 'polypeptide(L)'
;EKPFTCPDCGKSFSQSSTLISHRHRHTREIPFTCADCGKSFSHLSTLRIHHRIHTRENLFSCTECSKSFTTSTRLIQHQLIHSGEKPYSCPDCGKSFVQKSHLTQH
;
A
#
# COMPACT_ATOMS: atom_id res chain seq x y z
N GLU A 1 -14.30 -12.94 15.29
CA GLU A 1 -13.37 -14.03 15.66
C GLU A 1 -12.33 -14.23 14.54
N LYS A 2 -11.20 -14.89 14.82
CA LYS A 2 -10.11 -15.13 13.83
C LYS A 2 -9.88 -16.64 13.65
N PRO A 3 -10.78 -17.35 12.95
CA PRO A 3 -10.74 -18.81 12.90
C PRO A 3 -9.62 -19.37 12.00
N PHE A 4 -9.02 -18.54 11.13
CA PHE A 4 -8.05 -19.00 10.15
C PHE A 4 -6.62 -18.79 10.64
N THR A 5 -5.97 -19.85 11.14
CA THR A 5 -4.60 -19.78 11.66
C THR A 5 -3.57 -20.26 10.65
N CYS A 6 -2.48 -19.51 10.51
CA CYS A 6 -1.34 -19.90 9.68
C CYS A 6 -0.53 -21.00 10.37
N PRO A 7 -0.32 -22.16 9.74
CA PRO A 7 0.47 -23.24 10.34
C PRO A 7 1.96 -22.88 10.44
N ASP A 8 2.47 -22.03 9.54
CA ASP A 8 3.90 -21.71 9.46
C ASP A 8 4.37 -20.73 10.55
N CYS A 9 3.47 -19.88 11.07
CA CYS A 9 3.83 -18.83 12.05
C CYS A 9 2.80 -18.56 13.16
N GLY A 10 1.72 -19.35 13.21
CA GLY A 10 0.67 -19.24 14.24
C GLY A 10 -0.22 -18.00 14.17
N LYS A 11 -0.05 -17.11 13.19
CA LYS A 11 -0.90 -15.90 13.04
C LYS A 11 -2.32 -16.26 12.62
N SER A 12 -3.31 -15.71 13.33
CA SER A 12 -4.73 -15.91 13.03
C SER A 12 -5.36 -14.73 12.27
N PHE A 13 -6.27 -15.04 11.36
CA PHE A 13 -6.96 -14.12 10.47
C PHE A 13 -8.47 -14.33 10.53
N SER A 14 -9.24 -13.27 10.29
CA SER A 14 -10.70 -13.30 10.26
C SER A 14 -11.28 -13.84 8.95
N GLN A 15 -10.47 -13.87 7.88
CA GLN A 15 -10.88 -14.32 6.55
C GLN A 15 -9.86 -15.30 5.98
N SER A 16 -10.35 -16.35 5.31
CA SER A 16 -9.51 -17.36 4.63
C SER A 16 -8.66 -16.74 3.52
N SER A 17 -9.20 -15.80 2.75
CA SER A 17 -8.48 -15.06 1.71
C SER A 17 -7.25 -14.33 2.25
N THR A 18 -7.35 -13.77 3.46
CA THR A 18 -6.23 -13.07 4.11
C THR A 18 -5.17 -14.05 4.59
N LEU A 19 -5.57 -15.22 5.10
CA LEU A 19 -4.64 -16.30 5.44
C LEU A 19 -3.90 -16.82 4.19
N ILE A 20 -4.61 -17.08 3.09
CA ILE A 20 -4.03 -17.56 1.83
C ILE A 20 -2.98 -16.56 1.33
N SER A 21 -3.35 -15.28 1.27
CA SER A 21 -2.41 -14.24 0.86
C SER A 21 -1.20 -14.13 1.79
N HIS A 22 -1.42 -14.24 3.11
CA HIS A 22 -0.35 -14.24 4.08
C HIS A 22 0.65 -15.37 3.84
N ARG A 23 0.19 -16.57 3.46
CA ARG A 23 1.05 -17.72 3.20
C ARG A 23 2.02 -17.52 2.03
N HIS A 24 1.67 -16.69 1.04
CA HIS A 24 2.60 -16.32 -0.05
C HIS A 24 3.90 -15.67 0.47
N ARG A 25 3.87 -15.05 1.65
CA ARG A 25 5.07 -14.50 2.28
C ARG A 25 6.04 -15.57 2.79
N HIS A 26 5.54 -16.76 3.12
CA HIS A 26 6.37 -17.88 3.58
C HIS A 26 6.94 -18.67 2.41
N THR A 27 6.13 -18.93 1.37
CA THR A 27 6.52 -19.79 0.25
C THR A 27 7.39 -19.09 -0.79
N ARG A 28 7.56 -17.75 -0.72
CA ARG A 28 8.10 -16.90 -1.79
C ARG A 28 7.38 -17.07 -3.14
N GLU A 29 6.24 -17.76 -3.15
CA GLU A 29 5.39 -17.85 -4.33
C GLU A 29 4.65 -16.54 -4.44
N ILE A 30 4.99 -15.79 -5.48
CA ILE A 30 4.37 -14.53 -5.80
C ILE A 30 3.56 -14.77 -7.09
N PRO A 31 2.30 -15.23 -6.99
CA PRO A 31 1.60 -15.85 -8.11
C PRO A 31 1.23 -14.88 -9.24
N PHE A 32 1.22 -13.57 -8.95
CA PHE A 32 0.79 -12.57 -9.91
C PHE A 32 2.00 -11.83 -10.51
N THR A 33 2.47 -12.30 -11.67
CA THR A 33 3.61 -11.70 -12.38
C THR A 33 3.15 -10.76 -13.49
N CYS A 34 3.76 -9.59 -13.56
CA CYS A 34 3.55 -8.62 -14.63
C CYS A 34 4.23 -9.12 -15.91
N ALA A 35 3.45 -9.26 -16.99
CA ALA A 35 3.97 -9.70 -18.28
C ALA A 35 4.94 -8.69 -18.91
N ASP A 36 4.74 -7.39 -18.65
CA ASP A 36 5.54 -6.32 -19.29
C ASP A 36 6.96 -6.19 -18.69
N CYS A 37 7.14 -6.55 -17.42
CA CYS A 37 8.42 -6.30 -16.71
C CYS A 37 8.89 -7.43 -15.78
N GLY A 38 8.15 -8.55 -15.71
CA GLY A 38 8.49 -9.71 -14.90
C GLY A 38 8.37 -9.51 -13.38
N LYS A 39 7.92 -8.34 -12.89
CA LYS A 39 7.73 -8.11 -11.45
C LYS A 39 6.54 -8.89 -10.92
N SER A 40 6.72 -9.56 -9.79
CA SER A 40 5.66 -10.35 -9.14
C SER A 40 5.06 -9.64 -7.93
N PHE A 41 3.76 -9.84 -7.70
CA PHE A 41 2.98 -9.30 -6.57
C PHE A 41 2.18 -10.38 -5.83
N SER A 42 2.03 -10.24 -4.51
CA SER A 42 1.29 -11.18 -3.67
C SER A 42 -0.23 -11.10 -3.84
N HIS A 43 -0.72 -10.05 -4.48
CA HIS A 43 -2.13 -9.83 -4.75
C HIS A 43 -2.37 -9.36 -6.18
N LEU A 44 -3.44 -9.87 -6.80
CA LEU A 44 -3.88 -9.47 -8.12
C LEU A 44 -4.23 -7.97 -8.18
N SER A 45 -4.83 -7.41 -7.13
CA SER A 45 -5.15 -5.98 -7.06
C SER A 45 -3.90 -5.11 -7.15
N THR A 46 -2.81 -5.52 -6.48
CA THR A 46 -1.52 -4.82 -6.55
C THR A 46 -0.91 -4.93 -7.94
N LEU A 47 -0.98 -6.10 -8.59
CA LEU A 47 -0.56 -6.25 -9.99
C LEU A 47 -1.36 -5.34 -10.92
N ARG A 48 -2.69 -5.25 -10.76
CA ARG A 48 -3.54 -4.37 -11.58
C ARG A 48 -3.19 -2.89 -11.39
N ILE A 49 -2.93 -2.45 -10.16
CA ILE A 49 -2.47 -1.08 -9.89
C ILE A 49 -1.08 -0.86 -10.51
N HIS A 50 -0.19 -1.86 -10.43
CA HIS A 50 1.13 -1.80 -11.04
C HIS A 50 1.04 -1.64 -12.57
N HIS A 51 0.18 -2.38 -13.26
CA HIS A 51 0.04 -2.27 -14.72
C HIS A 51 -0.27 -0.84 -15.20
N ARG A 52 -0.88 0.01 -14.35
CA ARG A 52 -1.13 1.43 -14.68
C ARG A 52 0.15 2.22 -14.97
N ILE A 53 1.30 1.78 -14.47
CA ILE A 53 2.58 2.43 -14.77
C ILE A 53 2.99 2.21 -16.23
N HIS A 54 2.62 1.08 -16.82
CA HIS A 54 2.94 0.71 -18.20
C HIS A 54 1.98 1.38 -19.17
N THR A 55 0.69 1.42 -18.83
CA THR A 55 -0.34 2.06 -19.65
C THR A 55 -0.35 3.59 -19.53
N ARG A 56 0.37 4.17 -18.56
CA ARG A 56 0.30 5.59 -18.17
C ARG A 56 -1.12 6.06 -17.80
N GLU A 57 -2.01 5.15 -17.48
CA GLU A 57 -3.36 5.43 -16.97
C GLU A 57 -3.27 5.85 -15.49
N ASN A 58 -2.69 7.01 -15.21
CA ASN A 58 -2.82 7.63 -13.91
C ASN A 58 -4.20 8.29 -13.82
N LEU A 59 -5.08 7.70 -13.03
CA LEU A 59 -6.51 8.07 -12.98
C LEU A 59 -6.81 9.24 -12.02
N PHE A 60 -5.97 9.44 -11.00
CA PHE A 60 -6.26 10.39 -9.92
C PHE A 60 -5.36 11.61 -10.00
N SER A 61 -5.88 12.70 -10.55
CA SER A 61 -5.13 13.95 -10.72
C SER A 61 -5.39 14.93 -9.59
N CYS A 62 -4.33 15.57 -9.12
CA CYS A 62 -4.41 16.73 -8.24
C CYS A 62 -4.87 17.95 -9.04
N THR A 63 -5.92 18.61 -8.57
CA THR A 63 -6.47 19.82 -9.19
C THR A 63 -5.59 21.05 -8.96
N GLU A 64 -4.73 21.04 -7.94
CA GLU A 64 -3.89 22.19 -7.57
C GLU A 64 -2.55 22.23 -8.32
N CYS A 65 -1.96 21.07 -8.66
CA CYS A 65 -0.65 21.01 -9.31
C CYS A 65 -0.55 20.02 -10.48
N SER A 66 -1.68 19.51 -10.98
CA SER A 66 -1.79 18.59 -12.13
C SER A 66 -0.98 17.30 -12.02
N LYS A 67 -0.45 16.96 -10.84
CA LYS A 67 0.22 15.66 -10.59
C LYS A 67 -0.81 14.54 -10.56
N SER A 68 -0.52 13.43 -11.23
CA SER A 68 -1.40 12.27 -11.26
C SER A 68 -0.84 11.08 -10.48
N PHE A 69 -1.73 10.32 -9.87
CA PHE A 69 -1.43 9.19 -8.98
C PHE A 69 -2.16 7.93 -9.43
N THR A 70 -1.55 6.78 -9.14
CA THR A 70 -2.10 5.45 -9.47
C THR A 70 -3.24 5.03 -8.53
N THR A 71 -3.38 5.68 -7.37
CA THR A 71 -4.40 5.36 -6.34
C THR A 71 -4.92 6.64 -5.67
N SER A 72 -6.18 6.61 -5.23
CA SER A 72 -6.80 7.75 -4.53
C SER A 72 -6.14 8.06 -3.19
N THR A 73 -5.72 7.05 -2.43
CA THR A 73 -5.01 7.23 -1.15
C THR A 73 -3.71 8.04 -1.33
N ARG A 74 -2.99 7.80 -2.44
CA ARG A 74 -1.78 8.56 -2.77
C ARG A 74 -2.10 10.02 -3.14
N LEU A 75 -3.20 10.26 -3.84
CA LEU A 75 -3.68 11.62 -4.12
C LEU A 75 -4.06 12.35 -2.83
N ILE A 76 -4.84 11.73 -1.94
CA ILE A 76 -5.26 12.34 -0.66
C ILE A 76 -4.03 12.67 0.19
N GLN A 77 -3.09 11.73 0.31
CA GLN A 77 -1.84 11.96 1.03
C GLN A 77 -1.02 13.10 0.41
N HIS A 78 -1.05 13.25 -0.91
CA HIS A 78 -0.39 14.35 -1.60
C HIS A 78 -1.08 15.70 -1.34
N GLN A 79 -2.41 15.75 -1.27
CA GLN A 79 -3.15 16.97 -0.97
C GLN A 79 -2.81 17.56 0.42
N LEU A 80 -2.41 16.72 1.38
CA LEU A 80 -1.91 17.18 2.69
C LEU A 80 -0.66 18.06 2.57
N ILE A 81 0.10 17.95 1.48
CA ILE A 81 1.25 18.82 1.21
C ILE A 81 0.79 20.24 0.85
N HIS A 82 -0.34 20.36 0.14
CA HIS A 82 -0.92 21.65 -0.24
C HIS A 82 -1.61 22.34 0.94
N SER A 83 -2.35 21.58 1.76
CA SER A 83 -2.97 22.14 2.97
C SER A 83 -1.95 22.42 4.09
N GLY A 84 -0.77 21.79 4.03
CA GLY A 84 0.22 21.84 5.11
C GLY A 84 -0.17 21.00 6.33
N GLU A 85 -1.28 20.25 6.26
CA GLU A 85 -1.71 19.37 7.34
C GLU A 85 -0.71 18.22 7.55
N LYS A 86 -0.38 17.99 8.83
CA LYS A 86 0.54 16.93 9.24
C LYS A 86 -0.09 16.14 10.39
N PRO A 87 -0.93 15.14 10.08
CA PRO A 87 -1.76 14.46 11.08
C PRO A 87 -0.98 13.65 12.11
N TYR A 88 0.28 13.33 11.82
CA TYR A 88 1.09 12.43 12.63
C TYR A 88 2.16 13.21 13.38
N SER A 89 2.00 13.40 14.68
CA SER A 89 2.95 14.14 15.52
C SER A 89 3.76 13.21 16.43
N CYS A 90 5.05 13.49 16.57
CA CYS A 90 5.92 12.87 17.55
C CYS A 90 5.58 13.40 18.95
N PRO A 91 5.22 12.55 19.92
CA PRO A 91 4.88 13.00 21.27
C PRO A 91 6.10 13.56 22.02
N ASP A 92 7.32 13.11 21.69
CA ASP A 92 8.53 13.47 22.42
C ASP A 92 9.12 14.82 21.99
N CYS A 93 9.05 15.16 20.69
CA CYS A 93 9.64 16.39 20.17
C CYS A 93 8.66 17.32 19.43
N GLY A 94 7.38 16.92 19.31
CA GLY A 94 6.34 17.71 18.66
C GLY A 94 6.44 17.80 17.13
N LYS A 95 7.44 17.19 16.49
CA LYS A 95 7.56 17.20 15.03
C LYS A 95 6.39 16.46 14.38
N SER A 96 5.76 17.10 13.38
CA SER A 96 4.63 16.53 12.65
C SER A 96 5.02 16.07 11.25
N PHE A 97 4.33 15.04 10.76
CA PHE A 97 4.56 14.35 9.49
C PHE A 97 3.25 14.11 8.74
N VAL A 98 3.34 14.09 7.41
CA VAL A 98 2.22 13.76 6.51
C VAL A 98 1.94 12.25 6.49
N GLN A 99 2.94 11.41 6.77
CA GLN A 99 2.82 9.95 6.74
C GLN A 99 3.22 9.34 8.08
N LYS A 100 2.44 8.36 8.53
CA LYS A 100 2.76 7.59 9.75
C LYS A 100 4.11 6.88 9.66
N SER A 101 4.45 6.35 8.49
CA SER A 101 5.75 5.69 8.25
C SER A 101 6.93 6.63 8.51
N HIS A 102 6.82 7.91 8.14
CA HIS A 102 7.85 8.90 8.41
C HIS A 102 7.96 9.21 9.90
N LEU A 103 6.84 9.27 10.61
CA LEU A 103 6.85 9.37 12.08
C LEU A 103 7.51 8.13 12.73
N THR A 104 7.27 6.93 12.21
CA THR A 104 7.87 5.70 12.76
C THR A 104 9.37 5.61 12.49
N GLN A 105 9.86 6.21 11.40
CA GLN A 105 11.29 6.28 11.08
C GLN A 105 12.02 7.38 11.86
N HIS A 106 11.32 8.48 12.14
CA HIS A 106 11.82 9.63 12.89
C HIS A 106 12.14 9.27 14.34
#